data_AF-A0A1G6I3P6-F1
#
_entry.id   AF-A0A1G6I3P6-F1
#
_cell.length_a   1.000
_cell.length_b   1.000
_cell.length_c   1.000
_cell.angle_alpha   90.00
_cell.angle_beta   90.00
_cell.angle_gamma   90.00
#
_symmetry.space_group_name_H-M   'P 1'
#
loop_
_entity.id
_entity.type
_entity.pdbx_description
1 polymer ?
#
loop_
_entity_poly.entity_id
_entity_poly.type
_entity_poly.pdbx_seq_one_letter_code
_entity_poly.pdbx_strand_id
1 'polypeptide(L)'
;MTGGGSFFCSELATGQQRVTHGFELHCGQGTQFEGSDPAEPNNLEINFSGGDNFHLTTLSKGLCTNDPNIEPQPPTAPFDTFEGAGTGTFNGQPASITFTFTDGGEPGTKDTALVIITLAGSATPALKCDTATPLTFGNHQAHKATGSN
;
A
#
# COMPACT_ATOMS: atom_id res chain seq x y z
N MET A 1 -1.74 -0.53 9.76
CA MET A 1 -0.48 0.07 9.29
C MET A 1 -0.81 1.48 8.82
N THR A 2 0.02 2.43 9.17
CA THR A 2 -0.10 3.82 8.71
C THR A 2 1.20 4.22 8.05
N GLY A 3 1.15 5.27 7.23
CA GLY A 3 2.38 5.84 6.69
C GLY A 3 2.18 6.50 5.34
N GLY A 4 3.30 6.67 4.67
CA GLY A 4 3.34 7.26 3.35
C GLY A 4 4.77 7.52 2.94
N GLY A 5 4.94 8.07 1.74
CA GLY A 5 6.26 8.34 1.24
C GLY A 5 6.29 8.51 -0.26
N SER A 6 7.45 8.23 -0.82
CA SER A 6 7.63 8.17 -2.26
C SER A 6 8.68 7.17 -2.65
N PHE A 7 8.43 6.52 -3.78
CA PHE A 7 9.37 5.63 -4.45
C PHE A 7 9.33 5.92 -5.95
N PHE A 8 10.23 5.29 -6.68
CA PHE A 8 10.34 5.49 -8.11
C PHE A 8 10.10 4.19 -8.84
N CYS A 9 9.09 4.19 -9.69
CA CYS A 9 8.68 3.04 -10.48
C CYS A 9 9.34 3.10 -11.86
N SER A 10 10.19 2.13 -12.17
CA SER A 10 10.98 2.10 -13.41
C SER A 10 10.29 1.39 -14.59
N GLU A 11 9.15 0.72 -14.36
CA GLU A 11 8.45 -0.10 -15.36
C GLU A 11 7.55 0.69 -16.34
N LEU A 12 7.43 2.01 -16.19
CA LEU A 12 6.64 2.82 -17.13
C LEU A 12 7.46 3.15 -18.38
N ALA A 13 6.82 3.01 -19.55
CA ALA A 13 7.43 3.26 -20.86
C ALA A 13 8.00 4.68 -21.04
N THR A 14 7.62 5.62 -20.17
CA THR A 14 8.04 7.03 -20.16
C THR A 14 9.27 7.31 -19.27
N GLY A 15 9.79 6.31 -18.57
CA GLY A 15 10.94 6.44 -17.64
C GLY A 15 10.55 6.26 -16.18
N GLN A 16 11.42 6.74 -15.28
CA GLN A 16 11.29 6.58 -13.84
C GLN A 16 10.15 7.48 -13.29
N GLN A 17 8.97 6.90 -13.06
CA GLN A 17 7.80 7.59 -12.52
C GLN A 17 7.95 7.76 -11.02
N ARG A 18 7.87 8.99 -10.50
CA ARG A 18 7.76 9.20 -9.06
C ARG A 18 6.34 8.88 -8.62
N VAL A 19 6.21 7.97 -7.68
CA VAL A 19 4.96 7.61 -7.02
C VAL A 19 5.04 8.10 -5.58
N THR A 20 4.02 8.81 -5.12
CA THR A 20 3.85 9.19 -3.71
C THR A 20 2.58 8.60 -3.17
N HIS A 21 2.54 8.28 -1.89
CA HIS A 21 1.36 7.71 -1.27
C HIS A 21 1.23 8.13 0.19
N GLY A 22 0.00 8.05 0.69
CA GLY A 22 -0.34 8.20 2.11
C GLY A 22 -1.50 7.28 2.44
N PHE A 23 -1.46 6.64 3.61
CA PHE A 23 -2.44 5.63 3.96
C PHE A 23 -2.66 5.44 5.46
N GLU A 24 -3.84 4.93 5.76
CA GLU A 24 -4.24 4.32 7.02
C GLU A 24 -5.03 3.07 6.65
N LEU A 25 -4.47 1.89 6.94
CA LEU A 25 -5.02 0.61 6.53
C LEU A 25 -5.08 -0.35 7.70
N HIS A 26 -6.23 -0.99 7.87
CA HIS A 26 -6.47 -1.94 8.92
C HIS A 26 -6.32 -3.37 8.39
N CYS A 27 -5.70 -4.22 9.20
CA CYS A 27 -5.66 -5.65 8.94
C CYS A 27 -7.09 -6.20 9.03
N GLY A 28 -7.38 -7.17 8.19
CA GLY A 28 -8.59 -7.95 8.37
C GLY A 28 -8.55 -8.86 9.58
N GLN A 29 -9.71 -9.34 10.00
CA GLN A 29 -9.81 -10.32 11.10
C GLN A 29 -9.42 -11.73 10.60
N GLY A 30 -8.13 -12.08 10.67
CA GLY A 30 -7.64 -13.47 10.51
C GLY A 30 -6.51 -13.67 9.47
N THR A 31 -6.30 -14.93 9.07
CA THR A 31 -5.30 -15.35 8.05
C THR A 31 -5.83 -15.28 6.62
N GLN A 32 -6.98 -14.63 6.40
CA GLN A 32 -7.65 -14.59 5.10
C GLN A 32 -7.83 -13.16 4.59
N PHE A 33 -8.01 -13.08 3.27
CA PHE A 33 -8.49 -11.89 2.56
C PHE A 33 -9.76 -11.36 3.24
N GLU A 34 -9.88 -10.04 3.30
CA GLU A 34 -11.11 -9.42 3.78
C GLU A 34 -12.28 -9.74 2.87
N GLY A 35 -13.44 -9.94 3.51
CA GLY A 35 -14.71 -10.18 2.85
C GLY A 35 -15.88 -9.53 3.58
N SER A 36 -15.66 -8.86 4.73
CA SER A 36 -16.73 -8.15 5.41
C SER A 36 -16.36 -7.10 6.46
N ASP A 37 -15.12 -7.00 6.99
CA ASP A 37 -14.85 -6.15 8.17
C ASP A 37 -13.36 -5.78 8.44
N PRO A 38 -12.58 -5.22 7.49
CA PRO A 38 -11.38 -4.51 7.93
C PRO A 38 -11.89 -3.32 8.72
N ALA A 39 -11.43 -3.16 9.97
CA ALA A 39 -11.84 -2.03 10.80
C ALA A 39 -11.74 -0.74 9.99
N GLU A 40 -12.84 0.00 9.90
CA GLU A 40 -12.83 1.29 9.22
C GLU A 40 -12.24 2.36 10.15
N PRO A 41 -11.60 3.41 9.57
CA PRO A 41 -11.50 3.72 8.14
C PRO A 41 -10.35 2.99 7.42
N ASN A 42 -10.45 2.87 6.10
CA ASN A 42 -9.35 2.42 5.24
C ASN A 42 -9.11 3.45 4.14
N ASN A 43 -7.98 4.14 4.23
CA ASN A 43 -7.62 5.23 3.34
C ASN A 43 -6.31 4.90 2.62
N LEU A 44 -6.28 5.07 1.31
CA LEU A 44 -5.06 5.03 0.51
C LEU A 44 -5.20 6.01 -0.64
N GLU A 45 -4.26 6.97 -0.69
CA GLU A 45 -4.09 7.89 -1.80
C GLU A 45 -2.74 7.63 -2.45
N ILE A 46 -2.71 7.56 -3.79
CA ILE A 46 -1.50 7.42 -4.59
C ILE A 46 -1.47 8.52 -5.63
N ASN A 47 -0.38 9.28 -5.71
CA ASN A 47 -0.19 10.35 -6.68
C ASN A 47 1.05 10.12 -7.52
N PHE A 48 1.03 10.64 -8.74
CA PHE A 48 2.06 10.47 -9.74
C PHE A 48 2.67 11.84 -10.12
N SER A 49 4.00 11.92 -10.30
CA SER A 49 4.59 13.03 -11.04
C SER A 49 3.94 13.13 -12.42
N GLY A 50 3.22 14.22 -12.69
CA GLY A 50 2.36 14.36 -13.87
C GLY A 50 0.94 14.78 -13.52
N GLY A 51 0.52 14.59 -12.27
CA GLY A 51 -0.77 15.06 -11.74
C GLY A 51 -1.87 14.01 -11.70
N ASP A 52 -1.59 12.78 -12.15
CA ASP A 52 -2.53 11.67 -12.00
C ASP A 52 -2.62 11.22 -10.54
N ASN A 53 -3.76 10.65 -10.15
CA ASN A 53 -3.97 10.09 -8.82
C ASN A 53 -4.87 8.84 -8.83
N PHE A 54 -4.69 8.01 -7.81
CA PHE A 54 -5.61 6.94 -7.44
C PHE A 54 -6.05 7.12 -5.99
N HIS A 55 -7.36 7.09 -5.78
CA HIS A 55 -8.00 7.11 -4.46
C HIS A 55 -8.71 5.79 -4.20
N LEU A 56 -8.35 5.10 -3.13
CA LEU A 56 -9.04 3.87 -2.70
C LEU A 56 -10.42 4.22 -2.13
N THR A 57 -11.47 3.58 -2.64
CA THR A 57 -12.83 3.72 -2.09
C THR A 57 -13.27 2.48 -1.31
N THR A 58 -12.71 1.32 -1.63
CA THR A 58 -13.07 0.06 -0.97
C THR A 58 -11.85 -0.84 -0.92
N LEU A 59 -11.44 -1.20 0.30
CA LEU A 59 -10.45 -2.23 0.52
C LEU A 59 -11.14 -3.60 0.51
N SER A 60 -10.77 -4.47 -0.42
CA SER A 60 -11.30 -5.84 -0.53
C SER A 60 -10.32 -6.90 -0.04
N LYS A 61 -9.06 -6.55 0.23
CA LYS A 61 -8.09 -7.40 0.92
C LYS A 61 -7.21 -6.53 1.81
N GLY A 62 -6.99 -6.95 3.05
CA GLY A 62 -5.98 -6.40 3.94
C GLY A 62 -5.31 -7.50 4.76
N LEU A 63 -4.40 -8.24 4.13
CA LEU A 63 -3.69 -9.35 4.79
C LEU A 63 -2.42 -8.82 5.45
N CYS A 64 -2.28 -9.05 6.75
CA CYS A 64 -1.10 -8.68 7.52
C CYS A 64 -0.29 -9.92 7.88
N THR A 65 0.99 -9.92 7.50
CA THR A 65 1.92 -11.02 7.75
C THR A 65 3.20 -10.49 8.39
N ASN A 66 3.84 -11.37 9.15
CA ASN A 66 5.13 -11.10 9.77
C ASN A 66 6.19 -11.98 9.09
N ASP A 67 7.11 -11.37 8.35
CA ASP A 67 8.28 -12.06 7.82
C ASP A 67 9.36 -12.13 8.92
N PRO A 68 9.80 -13.33 9.35
CA PRO A 68 10.82 -13.45 10.39
C PRO A 68 12.18 -12.85 10.01
N ASN A 69 12.41 -12.53 8.73
CA ASN A 69 13.63 -11.87 8.27
C ASN A 69 13.55 -10.34 8.33
N ILE A 70 12.38 -9.80 8.68
CA ILE A 70 12.13 -8.37 8.86
C ILE A 70 11.90 -8.15 10.35
N GLU A 71 12.84 -7.46 11.00
CA GLU A 71 12.69 -7.08 12.40
C GLU A 71 12.25 -5.61 12.47
N PRO A 72 10.94 -5.32 12.67
CA PRO A 72 10.50 -3.96 12.90
C PRO A 72 11.16 -3.44 14.18
N GLN A 73 12.14 -2.54 14.00
CA GLN A 73 12.75 -1.76 15.08
C GLN A 73 11.66 -0.85 15.70
N PRO A 74 11.79 -0.43 16.97
CA PRO A 74 10.65 0.06 17.77
C PRO A 74 9.79 1.14 17.08
N PRO A 75 8.44 1.06 17.15
CA PRO A 75 7.66 0.16 18.01
C PRO A 75 7.47 -1.25 17.44
N THR A 76 7.56 -2.26 18.31
CA THR A 76 7.30 -3.65 17.92
C THR A 76 5.85 -3.83 17.48
N ALA A 77 5.66 -4.29 16.25
CA ALA A 77 4.38 -4.64 15.67
C ALA A 77 4.21 -6.17 15.56
N PRO A 78 2.97 -6.69 15.49
CA PRO A 78 2.73 -8.11 15.28
C PRO A 78 2.85 -8.55 13.81
N PHE A 79 3.17 -7.63 12.91
CA PHE A 79 3.34 -7.82 11.47
C PHE A 79 4.26 -6.74 10.92
N ASP A 80 4.82 -6.98 9.74
CA ASP A 80 5.69 -6.03 9.01
C ASP A 80 5.19 -5.82 7.58
N THR A 81 4.37 -6.72 7.05
CA THR A 81 3.93 -6.73 5.66
C THR A 81 2.42 -6.62 5.58
N PHE A 82 1.94 -5.69 4.76
CA PHE A 82 0.53 -5.50 4.43
C PHE A 82 0.31 -5.77 2.94
N GLU A 83 -0.43 -6.82 2.61
CA GLU A 83 -0.89 -7.10 1.25
C GLU A 83 -2.34 -6.66 1.06
N GLY A 84 -2.53 -5.69 0.18
CA GLY A 84 -3.83 -5.08 -0.09
C GLY A 84 -4.34 -5.30 -1.50
N ALA A 85 -5.66 -5.30 -1.62
CA ALA A 85 -6.38 -5.21 -2.88
C ALA A 85 -7.67 -4.42 -2.68
N GLY A 86 -8.15 -3.77 -3.73
CA GLY A 86 -9.35 -2.97 -3.61
C GLY A 86 -9.79 -2.31 -4.91
N THR A 87 -10.86 -1.54 -4.79
CA THR A 87 -11.38 -0.68 -5.87
C THR A 87 -11.32 0.77 -5.44
N GLY A 88 -11.26 1.64 -6.44
CA GLY A 88 -11.16 3.07 -6.23
C GLY A 88 -11.36 3.83 -7.52
N THR A 89 -10.86 5.05 -7.55
CA THR A 89 -10.90 5.90 -8.74
C THR A 89 -9.50 6.33 -9.14
N PHE A 90 -9.13 6.13 -10.40
CA PHE A 90 -7.95 6.73 -11.02
C PHE A 90 -8.39 7.95 -11.84
N ASN A 91 -7.98 9.16 -11.45
CA ASN A 91 -8.45 10.41 -12.05
C ASN A 91 -9.98 10.50 -12.17
N GLY A 92 -10.70 10.02 -11.14
CA GLY A 92 -12.17 9.96 -11.11
C GLY A 92 -12.80 8.83 -11.94
N GLN A 93 -12.01 8.01 -12.67
CA GLN A 93 -12.50 6.85 -13.40
C GLN A 93 -12.38 5.57 -12.56
N PRO A 94 -13.35 4.63 -12.62
CA PRO A 94 -13.26 3.38 -11.86
C PRO A 94 -11.98 2.59 -12.16
N ALA A 95 -11.30 2.14 -11.10
CA ALA A 95 -10.07 1.36 -11.19
C ALA A 95 -9.96 0.35 -10.04
N SER A 96 -9.13 -0.66 -10.24
CA SER A 96 -8.73 -1.62 -9.20
C SER A 96 -7.26 -1.46 -8.86
N ILE A 97 -6.89 -1.81 -7.63
CA ILE A 97 -5.52 -1.78 -7.14
C ILE A 97 -5.16 -3.10 -6.45
N THR A 98 -3.90 -3.50 -6.61
CA THR A 98 -3.22 -4.45 -5.70
C THR A 98 -1.93 -3.81 -5.24
N PHE A 99 -1.59 -3.98 -3.97
CA PHE A 99 -0.38 -3.40 -3.39
C PHE A 99 0.20 -4.25 -2.27
N THR A 100 1.49 -4.07 -2.02
CA THR A 100 2.18 -4.60 -0.85
C THR A 100 3.02 -3.48 -0.24
N PHE A 101 2.80 -3.21 1.05
CA PHE A 101 3.61 -2.28 1.82
C PHE A 101 4.33 -3.03 2.93
N THR A 102 5.60 -2.72 3.11
CA THR A 102 6.44 -3.34 4.13
C THR A 102 7.02 -2.25 5.02
N ASP A 103 6.98 -2.47 6.33
CA ASP A 103 7.70 -1.73 7.36
C ASP A 103 8.99 -2.49 7.70
N GLY A 104 10.13 -1.94 7.29
CA GLY A 104 11.45 -2.50 7.54
C GLY A 104 12.11 -1.98 8.82
N GLY A 105 11.36 -1.25 9.65
CA GLY A 105 11.80 -0.60 10.87
C GLY A 105 12.35 0.81 10.66
N GLU A 106 12.41 1.58 11.75
CA GLU A 106 12.99 2.93 11.76
C GLU A 106 14.48 2.91 11.34
N PRO A 107 14.94 3.84 10.47
CA PRO A 107 14.28 5.10 10.08
C PRO A 107 13.44 5.04 8.78
N GLY A 108 12.83 3.89 8.44
CA GLY A 108 11.99 3.72 7.24
C GLY A 108 12.76 3.51 5.92
N THR A 109 14.09 3.41 5.99
CA THR A 109 14.96 3.24 4.80
C THR A 109 14.89 1.85 4.17
N LYS A 110 14.29 0.89 4.90
CA LYS A 110 14.07 -0.49 4.46
C LYS A 110 12.62 -0.75 4.06
N ASP A 111 11.76 0.25 4.19
CA ASP A 111 10.37 0.13 3.79
C ASP A 111 10.28 -0.03 2.30
N THR A 112 9.33 -0.86 1.87
CA THR A 112 9.12 -1.10 0.44
C THR A 112 7.65 -0.93 0.07
N ALA A 113 7.45 -0.57 -1.20
CA ALA A 113 6.15 -0.50 -1.82
C ALA A 113 6.15 -1.25 -3.16
N LEU A 114 5.06 -1.97 -3.40
CA LEU A 114 4.68 -2.59 -4.66
C LEU A 114 3.25 -2.13 -4.94
N VAL A 115 2.99 -1.59 -6.13
CA VAL A 115 1.67 -1.07 -6.50
C VAL A 115 1.36 -1.37 -7.96
N ILE A 116 0.18 -1.94 -8.20
CA ILE A 116 -0.35 -2.15 -9.54
C ILE A 116 -1.77 -1.58 -9.58
N ILE A 117 -2.05 -0.70 -10.54
CA ILE A 117 -3.36 -0.08 -10.75
C ILE A 117 -3.83 -0.37 -12.16
N THR A 118 -5.07 -0.85 -12.29
CA THR A 118 -5.70 -1.17 -13.57
C THR A 118 -7.03 -0.44 -13.69
N LEU A 119 -7.22 0.30 -14.78
CA LEU A 119 -8.50 0.94 -15.10
C LEU A 119 -9.57 -0.12 -15.40
N ALA A 120 -10.81 0.12 -14.98
CA ALA A 120 -11.91 -0.79 -15.26
C ALA A 120 -12.07 -1.02 -16.78
N GLY A 121 -12.11 -2.29 -17.19
CA GLY A 121 -12.20 -2.67 -18.60
C GLY A 121 -10.89 -2.60 -19.39
N SER A 122 -9.76 -2.21 -18.77
CA SER A 122 -8.44 -2.29 -19.38
C SER A 122 -7.74 -3.61 -19.04
N ALA A 123 -7.07 -4.21 -20.02
CA ALA A 123 -6.15 -5.34 -19.79
C ALA A 123 -4.73 -4.89 -19.42
N THR A 124 -4.39 -3.63 -19.70
CA THR A 124 -3.08 -3.05 -19.42
C THR A 124 -3.16 -2.18 -18.17
N PRO A 125 -2.28 -2.39 -17.17
CA PRO A 125 -2.22 -1.53 -15.99
C PRO A 125 -1.88 -0.08 -16.36
N ALA A 126 -2.50 0.88 -15.67
CA ALA A 126 -2.11 2.28 -15.71
C ALA A 126 -0.79 2.52 -14.95
N LEU A 127 -0.56 1.71 -13.91
CA LEU A 127 0.71 1.63 -13.19
C LEU A 127 1.03 0.15 -12.92
N LYS A 128 2.28 -0.24 -13.15
CA LYS A 128 2.78 -1.59 -12.84
C LYS A 128 4.13 -1.52 -12.14
N CYS A 129 4.13 -1.33 -10.83
CA CYS A 129 5.31 -1.43 -9.99
C CYS A 129 5.21 -2.74 -9.22
N ASP A 130 5.49 -3.85 -9.90
CA ASP A 130 5.26 -5.22 -9.41
C ASP A 130 6.47 -5.82 -8.66
N THR A 131 7.50 -5.01 -8.43
CA THR A 131 8.66 -5.35 -7.61
C THR A 131 8.68 -4.50 -6.35
N ALA A 132 8.93 -5.13 -5.20
CA ALA A 132 9.09 -4.43 -3.93
C ALA A 132 10.22 -3.39 -4.04
N THR A 133 9.83 -2.12 -4.06
CA THR A 133 10.73 -1.00 -4.31
C THR A 133 10.96 -0.22 -3.02
N PRO A 134 12.22 0.02 -2.60
CA PRO A 134 12.50 0.81 -1.42
C PRO A 134 11.93 2.23 -1.50
N LEU A 135 11.44 2.74 -0.38
CA LEU A 135 11.07 4.15 -0.26
C LEU A 135 12.32 5.02 -0.43
N THR A 136 12.19 6.10 -1.18
CA THR A 136 13.20 7.17 -1.24
C THR A 136 12.99 8.19 -0.12
N PHE A 137 11.73 8.45 0.25
CA PHE A 137 11.34 9.34 1.32
C PHE A 137 10.07 8.81 1.99
N GLY A 138 9.86 9.15 3.27
CA GLY A 138 8.70 8.71 4.05
C GLY A 138 9.03 7.52 4.95
N ASN A 139 7.98 6.93 5.51
CA ASN A 139 8.05 5.82 6.44
C ASN A 139 6.70 5.09 6.48
N HIS A 140 6.74 3.78 6.62
CA HIS A 140 5.63 2.91 6.96
C HIS A 140 5.77 2.50 8.40
N GLN A 141 4.66 2.43 9.12
CA GLN A 141 4.63 1.99 10.50
C GLN A 141 3.55 0.94 10.67
N ALA A 142 3.97 -0.29 10.88
CA ALA A 142 3.15 -1.33 11.43
C ALA A 142 2.97 -1.07 12.93
N HIS A 143 1.78 -1.34 13.44
CA HIS A 143 1.47 -1.17 14.85
C HIS A 143 0.25 -2.01 15.20
N LYS A 144 0.07 -2.27 16.50
CA LYS A 144 -1.16 -2.87 17.01
C LYS A 144 -2.36 -1.97 16.69
N ALA A 145 -3.54 -2.56 16.56
CA ALA A 145 -4.77 -1.78 16.50
C ALA A 145 -4.89 -0.91 17.76
N THR A 146 -5.11 0.39 17.58
CA THR A 146 -5.33 1.34 18.68
C THR A 146 -6.79 1.76 18.67
N GLY A 147 -7.61 1.04 19.43
CA GLY A 147 -9.05 1.29 19.55
C GLY A 147 -9.68 0.13 20.31
N SER A 148 -10.36 0.40 21.42
CA SER A 148 -10.99 -0.61 22.26
C SER A 148 -12.14 -1.29 21.51
N ASN A 149 -12.17 -2.62 21.49
CA ASN A 149 -13.41 -3.38 21.29
C ASN A 149 -14.39 -3.13 22.44
#